data_AF-A0A7T1AZU3-F1
#
_entry.id   AF-A0A7T1AZU3-F1
#
_cell.length_a   1.000
_cell.length_b   1.000
_cell.length_c   1.000
_cell.angle_alpha   90.00
_cell.angle_beta   90.00
_cell.angle_gamma   90.00
#
_symmetry.space_group_name_H-M   'P 1'
#
loop_
_entity.id
_entity.type
_entity.pdbx_description
1 polymer ?
#
loop_
_entity_poly.entity_id
_entity_poly.type
_entity_poly.pdbx_seq_one_letter_code
_entity_poly.pdbx_strand_id
1 'polypeptide(L)' 'MYYKALYQLNDVVLGLVFLIGSFLFFSDSTVFSGTVLFVIGSIQMTIRPLIAFFHDLHLARYHQKQQKLNK' A
#
# COMPACT_ATOMS: atom_id res chain seq x y z
N MET A 1 17.42 6.07 2.99
CA MET A 1 16.87 6.11 4.36
C MET A 1 15.48 6.78 4.39
N TYR A 2 15.32 7.98 3.84
CA TYR A 2 14.03 8.70 3.78
C TYR A 2 12.87 7.92 3.12
N TYR A 3 13.11 7.28 1.96
CA TYR A 3 12.07 6.51 1.27
C TYR A 3 11.51 5.35 2.11
N LYS A 4 12.35 4.61 2.84
CA LYS A 4 11.90 3.51 3.72
C LYS A 4 11.00 4.03 4.86
N ALA A 5 11.34 5.19 5.44
CA ALA A 5 10.54 5.79 6.50
C ALA A 5 9.16 6.24 5.99
N LEU A 6 9.09 6.80 4.78
CA LEU A 6 7.82 7.19 4.14
C LEU A 6 6.93 5.97 3.87
N TYR A 7 7.51 4.87 3.38
CA TYR A 7 6.78 3.61 3.27
C TYR A 7 6.32 3.13 4.65
N GLN A 8 7.18 3.03 5.66
CA GLN A 8 6.77 2.58 6.98
C GLN A 8 5.63 3.44 7.58
N LEU A 9 5.71 4.77 7.42
CA LEU A 9 4.68 5.70 7.87
C LEU A 9 3.34 5.45 7.16
N ASN A 10 3.36 5.19 5.86
CA ASN A 10 2.17 4.94 5.07
C ASN A 10 1.45 3.64 5.53
N ASP A 11 2.20 2.63 6.01
CA ASP A 11 1.62 1.43 6.66
C ASP A 11 0.97 1.74 8.00
N VAL A 12 1.59 2.61 8.80
CA VAL A 12 1.01 3.05 10.08
C VAL A 12 -0.28 3.83 9.85
N VAL A 13 -0.29 4.76 8.89
CA VAL A 13 -1.50 5.52 8.51
C VAL A 13 -2.59 4.57 8.01
N LEU A 14 -2.24 3.59 7.18
CA LEU A 14 -3.17 2.57 6.70
C LEU A 14 -3.82 1.81 7.86
N GLY A 15 -3.01 1.35 8.83
CA GLY A 15 -3.49 0.66 10.02
C GLY A 15 -4.42 1.53 10.87
N LEU A 16 -4.10 2.80 11.04
CA LEU A 16 -4.93 3.75 11.77
C LEU A 16 -6.28 4.00 11.08
N VAL A 17 -6.29 4.16 9.74
CA VAL A 17 -7.53 4.33 8.95
C VAL A 17 -8.44 3.11 9.12
N PHE A 18 -7.90 1.90 9.01
CA PHE A 18 -8.68 0.68 9.22
C PHE A 18 -9.19 0.57 10.65
N LEU A 19 -8.35 0.86 11.65
CA LEU A 19 -8.74 0.82 13.06
C LEU A 19 -9.89 1.80 13.36
N ILE A 20 -9.78 3.05 12.90
CA ILE A 20 -10.83 4.07 13.06
C ILE A 20 -12.10 3.63 12.32
N GLY A 21 -11.96 3.14 11.08
CA GLY A 21 -13.07 2.58 10.31
C GLY A 21 -13.79 1.47 11.05
N SER A 22 -13.04 0.54 11.67
CA SER A 22 -13.61 -0.55 12.49
C SER A 22 -14.44 -0.02 13.66
N PHE A 23 -14.01 1.03 14.35
CA PHE A 23 -14.81 1.65 15.40
C PHE A 23 -16.10 2.31 14.87
N LEU A 24 -16.04 2.92 13.68
CA LEU A 24 -17.20 3.55 13.04
C LEU A 24 -18.23 2.53 12.54
N PHE A 25 -17.86 1.27 12.34
CA PHE A 25 -18.80 0.20 11.97
C PHE A 25 -19.71 -0.27 13.12
N PHE A 26 -19.46 0.14 14.37
CA PHE A 26 -20.28 -0.29 15.52
C PHE A 26 -21.64 0.42 15.64
N SER A 27 -21.87 1.53 14.91
CA SER A 27 -23.12 2.28 14.97
C SER A 27 -23.66 2.58 13.57
N ASP A 28 -24.95 2.33 13.35
CA ASP A 28 -25.61 2.52 12.04
C ASP A 28 -25.47 3.95 11.51
N SER A 29 -25.40 4.95 12.39
CA SER A 29 -25.23 6.36 11.99
C SER A 29 -23.83 6.67 11.45
N THR A 30 -22.82 5.89 11.85
CA THR A 30 -21.41 6.08 11.47
C THR A 30 -20.91 5.06 10.44
N VAL A 31 -21.71 4.02 10.13
CA VAL A 31 -21.37 2.98 9.14
C VAL A 31 -21.04 3.56 7.77
N PHE A 32 -21.75 4.61 7.32
CA PHE A 32 -21.44 5.24 6.03
C PHE A 32 -20.03 5.86 6.03
N SER A 33 -19.68 6.61 7.07
CA SER A 33 -18.35 7.20 7.25
C SER A 33 -17.27 6.11 7.40
N GLY A 34 -17.56 5.05 8.15
CA GLY A 34 -16.68 3.88 8.29
C GLY A 34 -16.43 3.20 6.95
N THR A 35 -17.46 3.07 6.11
CA THR A 35 -17.36 2.49 4.77
C THR A 35 -16.48 3.33 3.85
N VAL A 36 -16.62 4.66 3.86
CA VAL A 36 -15.75 5.54 3.07
C VAL A 36 -14.28 5.40 3.48
N LEU A 37 -13.99 5.38 4.78
CA LEU A 37 -12.63 5.14 5.28
C LEU A 37 -12.10 3.77 4.89
N PHE A 38 -12.95 2.74 4.92
CA PHE A 38 -12.60 1.38 4.52
C PHE A 38 -12.25 1.29 3.03
N VAL A 39 -13.00 1.98 2.15
CA VAL A 39 -12.70 2.06 0.72
C VAL A 39 -11.36 2.77 0.47
N ILE A 40 -11.13 3.91 1.13
CA ILE A 40 -9.87 4.65 1.01
C ILE A 40 -8.70 3.78 1.49
N GLY A 41 -8.83 3.14 2.66
CA GLY A 41 -7.83 2.22 3.19
C GLY A 41 -7.56 1.06 2.24
N SER A 42 -8.59 0.46 1.64
CA SER A 42 -8.45 -0.65 0.69
C SER A 42 -7.67 -0.25 -0.57
N ILE A 43 -7.94 0.94 -1.11
CA ILE A 43 -7.18 1.48 -2.26
C ILE A 43 -5.71 1.71 -1.86
N GLN A 44 -5.46 2.35 -0.72
CA GLN A 44 -4.11 2.62 -0.23
C GLN A 44 -3.31 1.32 0.02
N MET A 45 -3.96 0.29 0.56
CA MET A 45 -3.37 -1.05 0.73
C MET A 45 -2.97 -1.68 -0.61
N THR A 46 -3.74 -1.43 -1.67
CA THR A 46 -3.51 -2.00 -3.01
C THR A 46 -2.38 -1.28 -3.75
N ILE A 47 -2.21 0.03 -3.55
CA ILE A 47 -1.16 0.82 -4.21
C ILE A 47 0.25 0.32 -3.86
N ARG A 48 0.48 -0.10 -2.61
CA ARG A 48 1.81 -0.57 -2.17
C ARG A 48 2.34 -1.79 -2.95
N PRO A 49 1.62 -2.93 -3.04
CA PRO A 49 2.08 -4.07 -3.81
C PRO A 49 2.16 -3.76 -5.31
N LEU A 50 1.33 -2.84 -5.84
CA LEU A 50 1.46 -2.37 -7.22
C LEU A 50 2.81 -1.70 -7.46
N ILE A 51 3.22 -0.76 -6.59
CA ILE A 51 4.52 -0.08 -6.74
C ILE A 51 5.67 -1.07 -6.61
N ALA A 52 5.63 -1.97 -5.62
CA ALA A 52 6.63 -3.02 -5.45
C ALA A 52 6.71 -3.93 -6.69
N PHE A 53 5.56 -4.34 -7.23
CA PHE A 53 5.49 -5.19 -8.42
C PHE A 53 6.11 -4.52 -9.65
N PHE A 54 5.81 -3.25 -9.91
CA PHE A 54 6.44 -2.52 -11.02
C PHE A 54 7.95 -2.33 -10.81
N HIS A 55 8.38 -2.09 -9.57
CA HIS A 55 9.80 -2.01 -9.24
C HIS A 55 10.52 -3.33 -9.51
N ASP A 56 9.94 -4.44 -9.04
CA ASP A 56 10.51 -5.79 -9.21
C ASP A 56 10.53 -6.20 -10.69
N LEU A 57 9.48 -5.89 -11.47
CA LEU A 57 9.46 -6.12 -12.91
C LEU A 57 10.54 -5.30 -13.66
N HIS A 58 10.73 -4.04 -13.29
CA HIS A 58 11.78 -3.21 -13.89
C HIS A 58 13.18 -3.75 -13.55
N LEU A 59 13.40 -4.13 -12.29
CA LEU A 59 14.68 -4.67 -11.83
C LEU A 59 14.97 -6.04 -12.47
N ALA A 60 13.97 -6.91 -12.59
CA ALA A 60 14.09 -8.20 -13.26
C ALA A 60 14.53 -8.05 -14.74
N ARG A 61 13.99 -7.05 -15.44
CA ARG A 61 14.40 -6.74 -16.83
C ARG A 61 15.85 -6.23 -16.90
N TYR A 62 16.28 -5.42 -15.93
CA TYR A 62 17.66 -4.94 -15.85
C TYR A 62 18.66 -6.08 -15.60
N HIS A 63 18.34 -7.00 -14.67
CA HIS A 63 19.19 -8.16 -14.38
C HIS A 63 19.29 -9.13 -15.56
N GLN A 64 18.21 -9.39 -16.29
CA GLN A 64 18.25 -10.23 -17.49
C GLN A 64 19.12 -9.64 -18.60
N LYS A 65 19.12 -8.31 -18.77
CA LYS A 65 19.94 -7.63 -19.78
C LYS A 65 21.42 -7.67 -19.43
N GLN A 66 21.78 -7.50 -18.16
CA GLN A 66 23.16 -7.62 -17.67
C GLN A 66 23.71 -9.05 -17.81
N GLN A 67 22.93 -10.08 -17.48
CA GLN A 67 23.37 -11.47 -17.63
C GLN A 67 23.63 -11.87 -19.08
N LYS A 68 22.89 -11.31 -20.05
CA LYS A 68 23.16 -11.53 -21.49
C LYS A 68 24.36 -10.77 -22.03
N LEU A 69 24.78 -9.66 -21.40
CA LEU A 69 25.96 -8.89 -21.81
C LEU A 69 27.27 -9.44 -21.25
N ASN A 70 27.20 -10.17 -20.13
CA ASN A 70 28.34 -10.82 -19.48
C ASN A 70 28.56 -12.28 -19.94
N LYS A 71 27.88 -12.72 -21.00
CA LYS A 71 27.94 -14.07 -21.55
C LYS A 71 28.31 -13.98 -23.03
#